data_AF-A0A2H0DJN5-F1
#
_entry.id   AF-A0A2H0DJN5-F1
#
_cell.length_a   1.000
_cell.length_b   1.000
_cell.length_c   1.000
_cell.angle_alpha   90.00
_cell.angle_beta   90.00
_cell.angle_gamma   90.00
#
_symmetry.space_group_name_H-M   'P 1'
#
loop_
_entity.id
_entity.type
_entity.pdbx_description
1 polymer ?
#
loop_
_entity_poly.entity_id
_entity_poly.type
_entity_poly.pdbx_seq_one_letter_code
_entity_poly.pdbx_strand_id
1 'polypeptide(L)'
;MERLEPTRQLALKIWWAFIWRAVIIAVLGGFAVGVVFGALSVAIRVDPQALNGVSGLLGLGIGAVVSIEVMYRILKKKFNGFEIALLTTDEE
;
A
#
# COMPACT_ATOMS: atom_id res chain seq x y z
N MET A 1 -5.24 -28.56 8.86
CA MET A 1 -5.40 -27.09 8.93
C MET A 1 -6.84 -26.84 9.31
N GLU A 2 -7.09 -26.11 10.40
CA GLU A 2 -8.45 -25.75 10.81
C GLU A 2 -8.82 -24.42 10.15
N ARG A 3 -10.01 -24.35 9.52
CA ARG A 3 -10.50 -23.11 8.91
C ARG A 3 -10.94 -22.17 10.02
N LEU A 4 -10.17 -21.11 10.24
CA LEU A 4 -10.55 -20.06 11.19
C LEU A 4 -11.56 -19.12 10.55
N GLU A 5 -12.67 -18.88 11.24
CA GLU A 5 -13.63 -17.87 10.81
C GLU A 5 -13.08 -16.44 11.04
N PRO A 6 -13.35 -15.51 10.11
CA PRO A 6 -12.92 -14.12 10.26
C PRO A 6 -13.68 -13.45 11.41
N THR A 7 -13.00 -13.27 12.54
CA THR A 7 -13.52 -12.48 13.67
C THR A 7 -13.07 -11.02 13.58
N ARG A 8 -13.80 -10.12 14.23
CA ARG A 8 -13.43 -8.68 14.29
C ARG A 8 -12.04 -8.45 14.86
N GLN A 9 -11.62 -9.26 15.83
CA GLN A 9 -10.28 -9.16 16.42
C GLN A 9 -9.19 -9.58 15.43
N LEU A 10 -9.42 -10.64 14.66
CA LEU A 10 -8.49 -11.07 13.61
C LEU A 10 -8.42 -10.02 12.49
N ALA A 11 -9.58 -9.51 12.06
CA ALA A 11 -9.66 -8.44 11.07
C ALA A 11 -8.88 -7.20 11.50
N LEU A 12 -9.02 -6.75 12.76
CA LEU A 12 -8.29 -5.60 13.29
C LEU A 12 -6.77 -5.86 13.34
N LYS A 13 -6.33 -7.07 13.73
CA LYS A 13 -4.90 -7.45 13.72
C LYS A 13 -4.31 -7.41 12.30
N ILE A 14 -5.03 -7.93 11.31
CA ILE A 14 -4.62 -7.94 9.90
C ILE A 14 -4.60 -6.51 9.35
N TRP A 15 -5.68 -5.76 9.56
CA TRP A 15 -5.80 -4.36 9.14
C TRP A 15 -4.70 -3.49 9.73
N TRP A 16 -4.43 -3.63 11.03
CA TRP A 16 -3.34 -2.89 11.67
C TRP A 16 -2.00 -3.23 11.03
N ALA A 17 -1.72 -4.52 10.81
CA ALA A 17 -0.49 -4.95 10.16
C ALA A 17 -0.33 -4.38 8.74
N PHE A 18 -1.43 -4.22 8.01
CA PHE A 18 -1.45 -3.59 6.70
C PHE A 18 -1.24 -2.07 6.79
N ILE A 19 -2.07 -1.36 7.57
CA ILE A 19 -2.17 0.10 7.49
C ILE A 19 -0.87 0.80 7.88
N TRP A 20 -0.21 0.38 8.97
CA TRP A 20 1.01 1.07 9.38
C TRP A 20 2.15 0.87 8.37
N ARG A 21 2.26 -0.31 7.76
CA ARG A 21 3.27 -0.59 6.73
C ARG A 21 2.99 0.20 5.46
N ALA A 22 1.73 0.22 5.02
CA ALA A 22 1.29 0.99 3.88
C ALA A 22 1.57 2.49 4.08
N VAL A 23 1.23 3.04 5.25
CA VAL A 23 1.49 4.45 5.58
C VAL A 23 2.98 4.75 5.57
N ILE A 24 3.82 3.96 6.26
CA ILE A 24 5.27 4.22 6.29
C ILE A 24 5.87 4.17 4.89
N ILE A 25 5.56 3.13 4.10
CA ILE A 25 6.13 2.97 2.77
C ILE A 25 5.61 4.04 1.81
N ALA A 26 4.33 4.41 1.89
CA ALA A 26 3.74 5.45 1.05
C ALA A 26 4.32 6.84 1.40
N VAL A 27 4.54 7.13 2.68
CA VAL A 27 5.18 8.39 3.11
C VAL A 27 6.62 8.45 2.62
N LEU A 28 7.41 7.39 2.82
CA LEU A 28 8.81 7.36 2.38
C LEU A 28 8.94 7.39 0.85
N GLY A 29 8.13 6.59 0.15
CA GLY A 29 8.11 6.55 -1.31
C GLY A 29 7.59 7.85 -1.91
N GLY A 30 6.50 8.39 -1.36
CA GLY A 30 5.93 9.68 -1.77
C GLY A 30 6.90 10.83 -1.53
N PHE A 31 7.62 10.85 -0.40
CA PHE A 31 8.66 11.83 -0.14
C PHE A 31 9.80 11.72 -1.14
N ALA A 32 10.33 10.51 -1.39
CA ALA A 32 11.42 10.30 -2.35
C ALA A 32 11.03 10.75 -3.76
N VAL A 33 9.85 10.34 -4.24
CA VAL A 33 9.35 10.76 -5.56
C VAL A 33 9.07 12.26 -5.59
N GLY A 34 8.48 12.80 -4.53
CA GLY A 34 8.16 14.22 -4.42
C GLY A 34 9.39 15.12 -4.47
N VAL A 35 10.49 14.73 -3.80
CA VAL A 35 11.77 15.46 -3.86
C VAL A 35 12.34 15.46 -5.28
N VAL A 36 12.38 14.30 -5.93
CA VAL A 36 12.90 14.19 -7.31
C VAL A 36 12.04 15.01 -8.28
N PHE A 37 10.72 14.86 -8.20
CA PHE A 37 9.79 15.56 -9.08
C PHE A 37 9.80 17.08 -8.83
N GLY A 38 9.88 17.51 -7.58
CA GLY A 38 9.98 18.93 -7.21
C GLY A 38 11.28 19.58 -7.71
N ALA A 39 12.41 18.87 -7.62
CA ALA A 39 13.68 19.35 -8.16
C ALA A 39 13.61 19.49 -9.70
N LEU A 40 13.05 18.49 -10.38
CA LEU A 40 12.86 18.53 -11.84
C LEU A 40 11.91 19.65 -12.27
N SER A 41 10.82 19.89 -11.54
CA SER A 41 9.86 20.92 -11.90
C SER A 41 10.44 22.33 -11.84
N VAL A 42 11.34 22.59 -10.89
CA VAL A 42 12.08 23.86 -10.81
C VAL A 42 13.07 23.99 -11.97
N ALA A 43 13.79 22.91 -12.31
CA ALA A 43 14.79 22.93 -13.36
C ALA A 43 14.21 23.26 -14.76
N ILE A 44 13.01 22.77 -15.07
CA ILE A 44 12.36 22.97 -16.38
C ILE A 44 11.29 24.08 -16.38
N ARG A 45 11.15 24.82 -15.27
CA ARG A 45 10.18 25.92 -15.09
C ARG A 45 8.72 25.52 -15.41
N VAL A 46 8.28 24.38 -14.86
CA VAL A 46 6.89 23.92 -15.02
C VAL A 46 5.93 24.91 -14.36
N ASP A 47 4.80 25.17 -15.00
CA ASP A 47 3.69 25.92 -14.43
C ASP A 47 3.18 25.24 -13.12
N PRO A 48 3.13 25.96 -11.99
CA PRO A 48 2.58 25.45 -10.73
C PRO A 48 1.18 24.83 -10.84
N GLN A 49 0.33 25.31 -11.75
CA GLN A 49 -1.02 24.77 -11.93
C GLN A 49 -1.00 23.35 -12.52
N ALA A 50 -0.08 23.07 -13.44
CA ALA A 50 0.10 21.74 -14.01
C ALA A 50 0.65 20.74 -12.97
N LEU A 51 1.45 21.21 -12.01
CA LEU A 51 2.03 20.37 -10.95
C LEU A 51 0.97 19.82 -9.97
N ASN A 52 -0.09 20.57 -9.69
CA ASN A 52 -1.14 20.12 -8.77
C ASN A 52 -1.92 18.90 -9.31
N GLY A 53 -2.26 18.88 -10.60
CA GLY A 53 -2.91 17.73 -11.21
C GLY A 53 -2.01 16.50 -11.26
N VAL A 54 -0.75 16.68 -11.65
CA VAL A 54 0.22 15.59 -11.79
C VAL A 54 0.62 15.01 -10.44
N SER A 55 0.84 15.84 -9.42
CA SER A 55 1.19 15.38 -8.07
C SER A 55 0.09 14.52 -7.44
N GLY A 56 -1.18 14.87 -7.63
CA GLY A 56 -2.31 14.05 -7.17
C GLY A 56 -2.34 12.67 -7.83
N LEU A 57 -2.15 12.60 -9.15
CA LEU A 57 -2.09 11.34 -9.90
C LEU A 57 -0.87 10.49 -9.49
N LEU A 58 0.29 11.12 -9.28
CA LEU A 58 1.48 10.43 -8.77
C LEU A 58 1.25 9.86 -7.36
N GLY A 59 0.64 10.65 -6.47
CA GLY A 59 0.30 10.19 -5.12
C GLY A 59 -0.64 8.98 -5.13
N LEU A 60 -1.68 9.01 -5.97
CA LEU A 60 -2.60 7.87 -6.16
C LEU A 60 -1.87 6.64 -6.70
N GLY A 61 -1.01 6.81 -7.71
CA GLY A 61 -0.23 5.72 -8.30
C GLY A 61 0.72 5.07 -7.30
N ILE A 62 1.47 5.88 -6.55
CA ILE A 62 2.36 5.40 -5.49
C ILE A 62 1.55 4.68 -4.41
N GLY A 63 0.45 5.27 -3.95
CA GLY A 63 -0.43 4.67 -2.95
C GLY A 63 -0.95 3.30 -3.37
N ALA A 64 -1.40 3.18 -4.62
CA ALA A 64 -1.88 1.93 -5.19
C ALA A 64 -0.78 0.85 -5.19
N VAL A 65 0.39 1.14 -5.77
CA VAL A 65 1.52 0.19 -5.85
C VAL A 65 1.97 -0.24 -4.46
N VAL A 66 2.10 0.71 -3.53
CA VAL A 66 2.48 0.42 -2.14
C VAL A 66 1.44 -0.45 -1.45
N SER A 67 0.15 -0.16 -1.63
CA SER A 67 -0.92 -0.96 -1.02
C SER A 67 -0.90 -2.41 -1.49
N ILE A 68 -0.69 -2.64 -2.79
CA ILE A 68 -0.61 -3.98 -3.39
C ILE A 68 0.58 -4.76 -2.81
N GLU A 69 1.76 -4.13 -2.79
CA GLU A 69 2.98 -4.75 -2.26
C GLU A 69 2.84 -5.09 -0.77
N VAL A 70 2.25 -4.19 0.03
CA VAL A 70 2.02 -4.45 1.45
C VAL A 70 1.01 -5.58 1.63
N MET A 71 -0.07 -5.61 0.84
CA MET A 71 -1.05 -6.69 0.89
C MET A 71 -0.39 -8.04 0.59
N TYR A 72 0.43 -8.11 -0.47
CA TYR A 72 1.18 -9.31 -0.83
C TYR A 72 2.06 -9.82 0.33
N ARG A 73 2.75 -8.92 1.02
CA ARG A 73 3.55 -9.27 2.21
C ARG A 73 2.70 -9.74 3.38
N ILE A 74 1.50 -9.17 3.57
CA ILE A 74 0.57 -9.58 4.62
C ILE A 74 0.02 -10.98 4.36
N LEU A 75 -0.31 -11.32 3.10
CA LEU A 75 -0.75 -12.66 2.73
C LEU A 75 0.32 -13.73 3.03
N LYS A 76 1.60 -13.38 2.91
CA LYS A 76 2.73 -14.28 3.24
C LYS A 76 3.12 -14.29 4.72
N LYS A 77 2.52 -13.44 5.55
CA LYS A 77 2.94 -13.26 6.94
C LYS A 77 2.33 -14.35 7.82
N LYS A 78 3.18 -14.96 8.65
CA LYS A 78 2.74 -15.79 9.79
C LYS A 78 2.39 -14.89 10.96
N PHE A 79 1.14 -14.92 11.40
CA PHE A 79 0.69 -14.23 12.60
C PHE A 79 0.81 -15.16 13.80
N ASN A 80 0.85 -14.59 15.00
CA ASN A 80 0.84 -15.40 16.21
C ASN A 80 -0.54 -16.09 16.36
N GLY A 81 -0.59 -17.38 16.05
CA GLY A 81 -1.79 -18.22 16.13
C GLY A 81 -2.52 -18.49 14.82
N PHE A 82 -2.13 -17.88 13.69
CA PHE A 82 -2.72 -18.16 12.37
C PHE A 82 -1.86 -17.66 11.21
N GLU A 83 -2.15 -18.11 10.00
CA GLU A 83 -1.63 -17.55 8.75
C GLU A 83 -2.77 -17.43 7.73
N ILE A 84 -2.62 -16.55 6.74
CA ILE A 84 -3.63 -16.36 5.69
C ILE A 84 -3.33 -17.36 4.58
N ALA A 85 -4.26 -18.27 4.31
CA ALA A 85 -4.18 -19.21 3.20
C ALA A 85 -5.19 -18.84 2.13
N LEU A 86 -4.75 -18.84 0.87
CA LEU A 86 -5.63 -18.80 -0.29
C LEU A 86 -5.96 -20.23 -0.66
N LEU A 87 -7.25 -20.57 -0.66
CA LEU A 87 -7.75 -21.88 -1.07
C LEU A 87 -8.41 -21.71 -2.43
N THR A 88 -8.08 -22.57 -3.38
CA THR A 88 -8.83 -22.67 -4.63
C THR A 88 -10.23 -23.19 -4.28
N THR A 89 -11.26 -22.48 -4.73
CA THR A 89 -12.60 -23.04 -4.79
C THR A 89 -12.75 -23.58 -6.19
N ASP A 90 -13.11 -24.86 -6.32
CA ASP A 90 -13.58 -25.38 -7.61
C ASP A 90 -14.92 -24.69 -7.87
N GLU A 91 -14.94 -23.71 -8.78
CA GLU A 91 -16.18 -23.21 -9.34
C GLU A 91 -16.80 -24.35 -10.16
N GLU A 92 -17.73 -25.10 -9.56
CA GLU A 92 -18.75 -25.87 -10.30
C GLU A 92 -19.80 -24.92 -10.90
#